data_AF-A0A147EXP5-F1
#
_entry.id   AF-A0A147EXP5-F1
#
_cell.length_a   1.000
_cell.length_b   1.000
_cell.length_c   1.000
_cell.angle_alpha   90.00
_cell.angle_beta   90.00
_cell.angle_gamma   90.00
#
_symmetry.space_group_name_H-M   'P 1'
#
loop_
_entity.id
_entity.type
_entity.pdbx_description
1 polymer ?
#
loop_
_entity_poly.entity_id
_entity_poly.type
_entity_poly.pdbx_seq_one_letter_code
_entity_poly.pdbx_strand_id
1 'polypeptide(L)'
;MRLRVRLAVLTVATALWALAPAVAASALPVAPTRPVIAASALSAPHAETGSDPALDQTLDELQIVHGERVLEAGHLDMGPKYDDGQWRFLIHDDVAKADANATSVWRYPDETVLHVRDEAKLTVPDDPAYAFVGAPAGSEVWVAPQTQNPDVVWIGWNTQDPAVMDTVDRGVTLSLKAVEGPGVMTTYLQSGSFGEPQVLWDSRVHDPQPVWVDVNTHTHANWVFTAPGVYLVELTAEADLIDGSHVSDTQRVRFAVGTATAPSEAFAATRGVASVAPDAPAAAEPVVVPAAPASPLVPILVVAIAVVAAAIVAVAAVIGVRSARAKRAVLSRHPDAVTAEPRA
;
A
#
# COMPACT_ATOMS: atom_id res chain seq x y z
N MET A 1 -25.32 -3.79 1.15
CA MET A 1 -24.72 -2.57 0.56
C MET A 1 -23.25 -2.92 0.30
N ARG A 2 -22.83 -3.13 -0.95
CA ARG A 2 -21.45 -3.59 -1.27
C ARG A 2 -20.51 -2.38 -1.28
N LEU A 3 -19.45 -2.40 -0.46
CA LEU A 3 -18.41 -1.38 -0.47
C LEU A 3 -17.56 -1.56 -1.75
N ARG A 4 -17.56 -0.55 -2.64
CA ARG A 4 -16.72 -0.55 -3.84
C ARG A 4 -15.43 0.21 -3.53
N VAL A 5 -14.30 -0.47 -3.53
CA VAL A 5 -12.98 0.20 -3.54
C VAL A 5 -12.74 0.66 -4.98
N ARG A 6 -12.79 1.97 -5.23
CA ARG A 6 -12.42 2.58 -6.52
C ARG A 6 -11.34 3.61 -6.27
N LEU A 7 -10.10 3.32 -6.67
CA LEU A 7 -9.04 4.32 -6.69
C LEU A 7 -9.12 5.07 -8.04
N ALA A 8 -9.48 6.35 -8.00
CA ALA A 8 -9.47 7.21 -9.19
C ALA A 8 -8.10 7.87 -9.33
N VAL A 9 -7.35 7.51 -10.38
CA VAL A 9 -6.15 8.23 -10.79
C VAL A 9 -6.58 9.51 -11.51
N LEU A 10 -6.32 10.67 -10.90
CA LEU A 10 -6.65 11.98 -11.48
C LEU A 10 -5.39 12.57 -12.15
N THR A 11 -5.34 12.56 -13.49
CA THR A 11 -4.24 13.15 -14.26
C THR A 11 -4.50 14.63 -14.51
N VAL A 12 -3.65 15.52 -13.97
CA VAL A 12 -3.61 16.94 -14.34
C VAL A 12 -2.42 17.16 -15.26
N ALA A 13 -2.68 17.45 -16.54
CA ALA A 13 -1.65 17.76 -17.53
C ALA A 13 -1.45 19.27 -17.66
N THR A 14 -0.21 19.74 -17.47
CA THR A 14 0.22 21.07 -17.94
C THR A 14 1.57 20.94 -18.64
N ALA A 15 1.60 21.24 -19.94
CA ALA A 15 2.80 21.26 -20.76
C ALA A 15 3.48 22.66 -20.72
N LEU A 16 4.80 22.70 -20.55
CA LEU A 16 5.63 23.88 -20.77
C LEU A 16 7.01 23.49 -21.33
N TRP A 17 7.34 24.03 -22.51
CA TRP A 17 8.67 23.96 -23.13
C TRP A 17 9.59 25.09 -22.65
N ALA A 18 10.88 24.79 -22.54
CA ALA A 18 11.95 25.66 -22.04
C ALA A 18 12.57 26.55 -23.13
N LEU A 19 12.93 27.80 -22.78
CA LEU A 19 13.96 28.61 -23.44
C LEU A 19 15.13 28.82 -22.47
N ALA A 20 16.34 28.43 -22.87
CA ALA A 20 17.60 28.80 -22.21
C ALA A 20 18.09 30.18 -22.67
N PRO A 21 18.74 31.00 -21.80
CA PRO A 21 19.30 32.28 -22.20
C PRO A 21 20.80 32.19 -22.58
N ALA A 22 21.17 32.90 -23.65
CA ALA A 22 22.56 33.19 -24.00
C ALA A 22 23.09 34.40 -23.20
N VAL A 23 24.32 34.29 -22.70
CA VAL A 23 25.10 35.41 -22.15
C VAL A 23 26.01 35.94 -23.25
N ALA A 24 25.95 37.25 -23.52
CA ALA A 24 26.82 37.95 -24.46
C ALA A 24 27.90 38.73 -23.70
N ALA A 25 29.16 38.56 -24.09
CA ALA A 25 30.25 39.49 -23.83
C ALA A 25 31.02 39.72 -25.14
N SER A 26 31.25 40.99 -25.49
CA SER A 26 31.86 41.43 -26.74
C SER A 26 33.38 41.59 -26.61
N ALA A 27 34.16 41.14 -27.61
CA ALA A 27 34.96 42.00 -28.52
C ALA A 27 36.19 41.29 -29.16
N LEU A 28 36.39 41.64 -30.45
CA LEU A 28 37.58 41.55 -31.35
C LEU A 28 37.76 40.33 -32.28
N PRO A 29 38.29 40.52 -33.51
CA PRO A 29 38.11 39.61 -34.64
C PRO A 29 39.36 38.77 -34.96
N VAL A 30 39.19 37.46 -35.17
CA VAL A 30 40.16 36.57 -35.83
C VAL A 30 39.37 35.50 -36.59
N ALA A 31 39.67 35.28 -37.87
CA ALA A 31 39.16 34.16 -38.67
C ALA A 31 40.07 32.92 -38.54
N PRO A 32 39.75 31.76 -39.14
CA PRO A 32 38.56 30.92 -38.98
C PRO A 32 38.96 29.50 -38.51
N THR A 33 38.18 28.85 -37.65
CA THR A 33 38.24 27.39 -37.47
C THR A 33 36.83 26.88 -37.20
N ARG A 34 36.39 25.89 -37.99
CA ARG A 34 35.12 25.17 -37.77
C ARG A 34 35.34 24.12 -36.68
N PRO A 35 34.65 24.15 -35.54
CA PRO A 35 34.46 22.97 -34.72
C PRO A 35 33.14 22.28 -35.13
N VAL A 36 33.25 21.01 -35.49
CA VAL A 36 32.12 20.09 -35.53
C VAL A 36 31.62 19.94 -34.08
N ILE A 37 30.40 20.37 -33.78
CA ILE A 37 29.75 20.06 -32.50
C ILE A 37 28.67 19.03 -32.80
N ALA A 38 28.93 17.80 -32.34
CA ALA A 38 27.95 16.73 -32.28
C ALA A 38 26.80 17.17 -31.35
N ALA A 39 25.57 17.14 -31.87
CA ALA A 39 24.38 17.33 -31.07
C ALA A 39 24.13 16.05 -30.26
N SER A 40 24.69 15.96 -29.06
CA SER A 40 24.22 15.01 -28.05
C SER A 40 22.86 15.51 -27.55
N ALA A 41 21.79 14.90 -28.05
CA ALA A 41 20.47 15.07 -27.48
C ALA A 41 20.49 14.51 -26.04
N LEU A 42 20.55 15.41 -25.06
CA LEU A 42 20.22 15.08 -23.68
C LEU A 42 18.70 14.84 -23.64
N SER A 43 18.31 13.57 -23.75
CA SER A 43 17.00 13.14 -23.28
C SER A 43 16.89 13.53 -21.81
N ALA A 44 16.06 14.51 -21.50
CA ALA A 44 15.62 14.72 -20.13
C ALA A 44 14.94 13.41 -19.67
N PRO A 45 15.27 12.89 -18.47
CA PRO A 45 14.59 11.71 -17.96
C PRO A 45 13.11 12.06 -17.84
N HIS A 46 12.28 11.28 -18.53
CA HIS A 46 10.85 11.27 -18.27
C HIS A 46 10.70 10.84 -16.81
N ALA A 47 9.98 11.63 -16.02
CA ALA A 47 9.51 11.16 -14.73
C ALA A 47 8.51 10.03 -15.03
N GLU A 48 8.98 8.79 -14.90
CA GLU A 48 8.09 7.63 -14.91
C GLU A 48 7.15 7.76 -13.71
N THR A 49 5.85 7.61 -13.96
CA THR A 49 4.90 7.19 -12.93
C THR A 49 5.34 5.80 -12.49
N GLY A 50 6.25 5.73 -11.52
CA GLY A 50 6.84 4.47 -11.09
C GLY A 50 5.75 3.56 -10.53
N SER A 51 5.49 2.46 -11.22
CA SER A 51 4.97 1.26 -10.57
C SER A 51 5.94 0.90 -9.45
N ASP A 52 5.43 0.62 -8.25
CA ASP A 52 6.26 0.10 -7.16
C ASP A 52 6.74 -1.31 -7.56
N PRO A 53 8.04 -1.55 -7.80
CA PRO A 53 8.54 -2.86 -8.25
C PRO A 53 8.25 -3.99 -7.26
N ALA A 54 7.96 -3.65 -6.00
CA ALA A 54 7.54 -4.60 -4.99
C ALA A 54 6.15 -5.21 -5.28
N LEU A 55 5.32 -4.52 -6.08
CA LEU A 55 3.97 -4.96 -6.48
C LEU A 55 3.94 -5.75 -7.80
N ASP A 56 5.02 -5.75 -8.59
CA ASP A 56 5.04 -6.52 -9.84
C ASP A 56 5.00 -8.03 -9.55
N GLN A 57 4.13 -8.82 -10.17
CA GLN A 57 4.08 -10.26 -9.94
C GLN A 57 4.05 -11.09 -11.23
N THR A 58 4.55 -12.32 -11.12
CA THR A 58 4.46 -13.34 -12.17
C THR A 58 3.67 -14.52 -11.61
N LEU A 59 2.47 -14.75 -12.14
CA LEU A 59 1.55 -15.78 -11.61
C LEU A 59 1.37 -16.98 -12.56
N ASP A 60 1.91 -16.86 -13.77
CA ASP A 60 1.78 -17.85 -14.83
C ASP A 60 2.46 -19.16 -14.44
N GLU A 61 1.76 -20.28 -14.67
CA GLU A 61 2.30 -21.64 -14.52
C GLU A 61 2.83 -22.00 -13.12
N LEU A 62 2.53 -21.20 -12.09
CA LEU A 62 2.94 -21.48 -10.73
C LEU A 62 2.20 -22.71 -10.18
N GLN A 63 2.97 -23.62 -9.58
CA GLN A 63 2.46 -24.85 -9.01
C GLN A 63 1.67 -24.58 -7.73
N ILE A 64 0.60 -25.35 -7.54
CA ILE A 64 -0.03 -25.53 -6.23
C ILE A 64 0.76 -26.64 -5.52
N VAL A 65 1.30 -26.33 -4.34
CA VAL A 65 2.09 -27.27 -3.55
C VAL A 65 1.38 -27.59 -2.25
N HIS A 66 1.63 -28.79 -1.75
CA HIS A 66 1.12 -29.28 -0.48
C HIS A 66 2.18 -29.34 0.61
N GLY A 67 1.72 -29.35 1.86
CA GLY A 67 2.53 -29.57 3.05
C GLY A 67 2.64 -28.34 3.94
N GLU A 68 2.80 -28.59 5.24
CA GLU A 68 2.84 -27.53 6.25
C GLU A 68 3.89 -26.46 5.94
N ARG A 69 3.46 -25.21 5.91
CA ARG A 69 4.30 -24.04 5.69
C ARG A 69 4.03 -22.96 6.73
N VAL A 70 5.09 -22.44 7.34
CA VAL A 70 5.03 -21.21 8.13
C VAL A 70 5.63 -20.08 7.30
N LEU A 71 4.88 -18.98 7.16
CA LEU A 71 5.32 -17.74 6.53
C LEU A 71 5.49 -16.67 7.60
N GLU A 72 6.73 -16.24 7.84
CA GLU A 72 7.07 -15.28 8.90
C GLU A 72 7.37 -13.88 8.36
N ALA A 73 7.74 -13.79 7.08
CA ALA A 73 8.03 -12.54 6.38
C ALA A 73 7.87 -12.72 4.87
N GLY A 74 7.80 -11.61 4.14
CA GLY A 74 7.84 -11.60 2.68
C GLY A 74 6.49 -11.32 2.03
N HIS A 75 6.52 -11.25 0.70
CA HIS A 75 5.37 -10.94 -0.14
C HIS A 75 4.43 -12.14 -0.24
N LEU A 76 3.17 -11.95 0.13
CA LEU A 76 2.13 -12.96 -0.10
C LEU A 76 0.78 -12.32 -0.38
N ASP A 77 0.03 -12.95 -1.28
CA ASP A 77 -1.34 -12.55 -1.59
C ASP A 77 -2.30 -13.70 -1.44
N MET A 78 -3.52 -13.37 -1.06
CA MET A 78 -4.64 -14.30 -1.10
C MET A 78 -5.47 -14.05 -2.34
N GLY A 79 -5.80 -15.10 -3.08
CA GLY A 79 -6.49 -14.92 -4.34
C GLY A 79 -7.12 -16.21 -4.82
N PRO A 80 -8.10 -16.09 -5.73
CA PRO A 80 -8.58 -17.26 -6.40
C PRO A 80 -7.57 -17.81 -7.40
N LYS A 81 -7.60 -19.12 -7.59
CA LYS A 81 -6.90 -19.85 -8.65
C LYS A 81 -7.73 -21.07 -9.03
N TYR A 82 -7.61 -21.51 -10.28
CA TYR A 82 -8.16 -22.81 -10.68
C TYR A 82 -7.17 -23.93 -10.37
N ASP A 83 -7.63 -24.94 -9.62
CA ASP A 83 -6.94 -26.21 -9.39
C ASP A 83 -7.71 -27.32 -10.09
N ASP A 84 -7.15 -27.89 -11.16
CA ASP A 84 -7.82 -28.87 -12.02
C ASP A 84 -9.27 -28.46 -12.42
N GLY A 85 -9.44 -27.17 -12.74
CA GLY A 85 -10.73 -26.59 -13.14
C GLY A 85 -11.69 -26.28 -11.97
N GLN A 86 -11.28 -26.53 -10.73
CA GLN A 86 -12.03 -26.14 -9.53
C GLN A 86 -11.58 -24.77 -9.05
N TRP A 87 -12.54 -23.89 -8.74
CA TRP A 87 -12.27 -22.61 -8.10
C TRP A 87 -11.77 -22.83 -6.67
N ARG A 88 -10.56 -22.35 -6.37
CA ARG A 88 -9.92 -22.43 -5.06
C ARG A 88 -9.50 -21.05 -4.58
N PHE A 89 -9.66 -20.79 -3.29
CA PHE A 89 -9.05 -19.64 -2.63
C PHE A 89 -7.72 -20.06 -2.00
N LEU A 90 -6.61 -19.53 -2.53
CA LEU A 90 -5.25 -19.97 -2.18
C LEU A 90 -4.39 -18.79 -1.72
N ILE A 91 -3.23 -19.12 -1.16
CA ILE A 91 -2.17 -18.16 -0.82
C ILE A 91 -1.08 -18.27 -1.88
N HIS A 92 -0.78 -17.17 -2.56
CA HIS A 92 0.43 -17.01 -3.35
C HIS A 92 1.60 -16.68 -2.41
N ASP A 93 2.52 -17.63 -2.26
CA ASP A 93 3.77 -17.49 -1.51
C ASP A 93 4.86 -17.00 -2.47
N ASP A 94 5.08 -15.69 -2.53
CA ASP A 94 5.94 -15.03 -3.52
C ASP A 94 7.41 -14.98 -3.05
N VAL A 95 7.96 -16.13 -2.68
CA VAL A 95 9.33 -16.26 -2.16
C VAL A 95 10.40 -15.74 -3.12
N ALA A 96 10.12 -15.74 -4.43
CA ALA A 96 11.06 -15.25 -5.45
C ALA A 96 11.38 -13.75 -5.28
N LYS A 97 10.50 -12.98 -4.62
CA LYS A 97 10.75 -11.58 -4.25
C LYS A 97 11.85 -11.40 -3.22
N ALA A 98 12.02 -12.38 -2.33
CA ALA A 98 13.06 -12.36 -1.30
C ALA A 98 14.32 -13.11 -1.75
N ASP A 99 14.18 -14.17 -2.53
CA ASP A 99 15.29 -14.97 -3.09
C ASP A 99 15.02 -15.32 -4.55
N ALA A 100 15.74 -14.69 -5.48
CA ALA A 100 15.59 -14.92 -6.91
C ALA A 100 15.90 -16.36 -7.37
N ASN A 101 16.49 -17.20 -6.51
CA ASN A 101 16.72 -18.63 -6.78
C ASN A 101 15.59 -19.53 -6.25
N ALA A 102 14.66 -18.97 -5.46
CA ALA A 102 13.48 -19.67 -5.00
C ALA A 102 12.36 -19.58 -6.05
N THR A 103 11.44 -20.56 -6.00
CA THR A 103 10.26 -20.59 -6.88
C THR A 103 9.03 -20.23 -6.07
N SER A 104 8.33 -19.16 -6.47
CA SER A 104 7.02 -18.80 -5.92
C SER A 104 5.98 -19.87 -6.23
N VAL A 105 5.04 -20.08 -5.32
CA VAL A 105 4.06 -21.18 -5.39
C VAL A 105 2.70 -20.75 -4.85
N TRP A 106 1.67 -21.51 -5.18
CA TRP A 106 0.38 -21.42 -4.53
C TRP A 106 0.25 -22.47 -3.43
N ARG A 107 -0.38 -22.11 -2.32
CA ARG A 107 -0.55 -22.96 -1.14
C ARG A 107 -1.98 -22.94 -0.63
N TYR A 108 -2.38 -24.07 -0.06
CA TYR A 108 -3.65 -24.18 0.64
C TYR A 108 -3.60 -23.44 2.00
N PRO A 109 -4.61 -22.60 2.32
CA PRO A 109 -4.64 -21.87 3.59
C PRO A 109 -4.67 -22.75 4.84
N ASP A 110 -5.15 -24.00 4.74
CA ASP A 110 -5.20 -24.92 5.87
C ASP A 110 -3.89 -25.65 6.18
N GLU A 111 -3.00 -25.71 5.19
CA GLU A 111 -1.63 -26.18 5.30
C GLU A 111 -0.62 -25.03 5.53
N THR A 112 -1.09 -23.80 5.70
CA THR A 112 -0.23 -22.61 5.84
C THR A 112 -0.57 -21.81 7.10
N VAL A 113 0.46 -21.42 7.86
CA VAL A 113 0.36 -20.49 9.00
C VAL A 113 1.08 -19.20 8.67
N LEU A 114 0.39 -18.07 8.84
CA LEU A 114 0.98 -16.74 8.78
C LEU A 114 1.43 -16.32 10.18
N HIS A 115 2.73 -16.25 10.42
CA HIS A 115 3.30 -15.87 11.71
C HIS A 115 3.57 -14.37 11.75
N VAL A 116 2.69 -13.62 12.40
CA VAL A 116 2.84 -12.17 12.62
C VAL A 116 3.65 -11.97 13.90
N ARG A 117 4.98 -11.97 13.77
CA ARG A 117 5.93 -11.88 14.89
C ARG A 117 5.99 -10.47 15.51
N ASP A 118 6.73 -10.33 16.60
CA ASP A 118 6.85 -9.07 17.35
C ASP A 118 7.54 -7.94 16.55
N GLU A 119 8.25 -8.25 15.46
CA GLU A 119 8.73 -7.23 14.50
C GLU A 119 7.58 -6.44 13.85
N ALA A 120 6.35 -6.98 13.90
CA ALA A 120 5.13 -6.33 13.43
C ALA A 120 4.49 -5.38 14.46
N LYS A 121 5.05 -5.23 15.67
CA LYS A 121 4.46 -4.36 16.70
C LYS A 121 4.53 -2.90 16.30
N LEU A 122 3.37 -2.25 16.30
CA LEU A 122 3.22 -0.80 16.13
C LEU A 122 2.39 -0.24 17.27
N THR A 123 2.61 1.04 17.56
CA THR A 123 1.82 1.79 18.55
C THR A 123 0.53 2.30 17.91
N VAL A 124 -0.60 2.11 18.58
CA VAL A 124 -1.88 2.70 18.15
C VAL A 124 -1.77 4.22 18.16
N PRO A 125 -2.06 4.91 17.04
CA PRO A 125 -2.01 6.36 16.98
C PRO A 125 -2.96 7.03 17.99
N ASP A 126 -2.52 8.14 18.58
CA ASP A 126 -3.39 9.03 19.36
C ASP A 126 -4.21 9.94 18.42
N ASP A 127 -5.05 9.30 17.62
CA ASP A 127 -5.94 9.95 16.65
C ASP A 127 -7.29 9.23 16.65
N PRO A 128 -8.42 9.93 16.89
CA PRO A 128 -9.76 9.35 16.86
C PRO A 128 -10.10 8.57 15.58
N ALA A 129 -9.46 8.86 14.45
CA ALA A 129 -9.63 8.13 13.20
C ALA A 129 -9.25 6.64 13.34
N TYR A 130 -8.41 6.27 14.31
CA TYR A 130 -7.97 4.89 14.58
C TYR A 130 -8.75 4.21 15.72
N ALA A 131 -9.85 4.81 16.21
CA ALA A 131 -10.67 4.20 17.26
C ALA A 131 -11.22 2.81 16.88
N PHE A 132 -11.34 2.52 15.58
CA PHE A 132 -11.77 1.21 15.08
C PHE A 132 -10.80 0.07 15.44
N VAL A 133 -9.51 0.34 15.69
CA VAL A 133 -8.53 -0.69 16.09
C VAL A 133 -8.99 -1.44 17.35
N GLY A 134 -9.74 -0.76 18.23
CA GLY A 134 -10.28 -1.39 19.43
C GLY A 134 -9.27 -1.57 20.55
N ALA A 135 -8.13 -0.88 20.49
CA ALA A 135 -7.13 -0.80 21.55
C ALA A 135 -6.83 0.68 21.90
N PRO A 136 -6.44 1.01 23.16
CA PRO A 136 -6.15 2.39 23.55
C PRO A 136 -5.01 3.01 22.75
N ALA A 137 -5.06 4.32 22.50
CA ALA A 137 -3.93 5.07 21.97
C ALA A 137 -2.67 4.82 22.81
N GLY A 138 -1.52 4.65 22.16
CA GLY A 138 -0.26 4.33 22.84
C GLY A 138 -0.06 2.86 23.19
N SER A 139 -1.06 1.99 23.03
CA SER A 139 -0.87 0.54 23.22
C SER A 139 -0.15 -0.08 22.01
N GLU A 140 0.52 -1.21 22.24
CA GLU A 140 1.14 -2.00 21.17
C GLU A 140 0.14 -2.99 20.57
N VAL A 141 0.10 -3.06 19.25
CA VAL A 141 -0.68 -4.02 18.46
C VAL A 141 0.20 -4.62 17.37
N TRP A 142 -0.14 -5.80 16.86
CA TRP A 142 0.59 -6.45 15.77
C TRP A 142 -0.03 -6.06 14.45
N VAL A 143 0.76 -5.45 13.56
CA VAL A 143 0.31 -4.94 12.27
C VAL A 143 1.13 -5.55 11.15
N ALA A 144 0.50 -6.35 10.29
CA ALA A 144 1.04 -6.63 8.96
C ALA A 144 0.69 -5.43 8.06
N PRO A 145 1.66 -4.57 7.70
CA PRO A 145 1.37 -3.24 7.16
C PRO A 145 1.01 -3.27 5.67
N GLN A 146 0.19 -2.30 5.24
CA GLN A 146 -0.10 -2.08 3.81
C GLN A 146 1.16 -1.73 3.02
N THR A 147 2.06 -0.94 3.60
CA THR A 147 3.37 -0.63 3.02
C THR A 147 4.37 -1.70 3.44
N GLN A 148 5.14 -2.22 2.50
CA GLN A 148 6.06 -3.32 2.75
C GLN A 148 7.02 -3.02 3.91
N ASN A 149 7.06 -3.93 4.88
CA ASN A 149 8.13 -4.09 5.85
C ASN A 149 8.78 -5.46 5.58
N PRO A 150 10.07 -5.52 5.21
CA PRO A 150 10.72 -6.77 4.83
C PRO A 150 10.84 -7.79 5.98
N ASP A 151 10.71 -7.36 7.24
CA ASP A 151 10.84 -8.22 8.42
C ASP A 151 9.51 -8.86 8.85
N VAL A 152 8.40 -8.53 8.15
CA VAL A 152 7.04 -8.94 8.48
C VAL A 152 6.36 -9.52 7.23
N VAL A 153 5.37 -10.38 7.43
CA VAL A 153 4.50 -10.84 6.34
C VAL A 153 3.79 -9.65 5.69
N TRP A 154 3.85 -9.55 4.37
CA TRP A 154 3.21 -8.49 3.62
C TRP A 154 1.98 -9.06 2.90
N ILE A 155 0.82 -8.87 3.52
CA ILE A 155 -0.40 -9.62 3.19
C ILE A 155 -1.31 -8.78 2.30
N GLY A 156 -1.57 -9.27 1.10
CA GLY A 156 -2.49 -8.66 0.15
C GLY A 156 -3.52 -9.62 -0.41
N TRP A 157 -4.20 -9.17 -1.46
CA TRP A 157 -5.01 -9.99 -2.33
C TRP A 157 -4.69 -9.73 -3.80
N ASN A 158 -4.82 -10.78 -4.60
CA ASN A 158 -4.50 -10.75 -6.02
C ASN A 158 -5.60 -11.44 -6.85
N THR A 159 -5.98 -10.83 -7.98
CA THR A 159 -6.99 -11.33 -8.95
C THR A 159 -6.44 -11.32 -10.39
N GLN A 160 -5.13 -11.44 -10.52
CA GLN A 160 -4.36 -11.37 -11.76
C GLN A 160 -3.89 -12.75 -12.25
N ASP A 161 -4.32 -13.85 -11.63
CA ASP A 161 -4.10 -15.18 -12.22
C ASP A 161 -4.74 -15.21 -13.62
N PRO A 162 -4.03 -15.67 -14.68
CA PRO A 162 -4.54 -15.60 -16.04
C PRO A 162 -5.90 -16.27 -16.25
N ALA A 163 -6.08 -17.47 -15.67
CA ALA A 163 -7.33 -18.20 -15.81
C ALA A 163 -8.48 -17.48 -15.09
N VAL A 164 -8.21 -16.84 -13.95
CA VAL A 164 -9.17 -15.96 -13.27
C VAL A 164 -9.53 -14.76 -14.14
N MET A 165 -8.55 -14.08 -14.73
CA MET A 165 -8.78 -12.93 -15.60
C MET A 165 -9.61 -13.27 -16.85
N ASP A 166 -9.40 -14.46 -17.41
CA ASP A 166 -10.08 -14.91 -18.62
C ASP A 166 -11.52 -15.39 -18.38
N THR A 167 -11.90 -15.71 -17.13
CA THR A 167 -13.17 -16.39 -16.84
C THR A 167 -14.12 -15.61 -15.94
N VAL A 168 -13.63 -14.71 -15.08
CA VAL A 168 -14.45 -13.96 -14.13
C VAL A 168 -15.14 -12.76 -14.79
N ASP A 169 -16.45 -12.58 -14.54
CA ASP A 169 -17.17 -11.38 -14.92
C ASP A 169 -16.85 -10.24 -13.93
N ARG A 170 -15.99 -9.33 -14.39
CA ARG A 170 -15.64 -8.04 -13.75
C ARG A 170 -14.85 -8.09 -12.45
N GLY A 171 -15.08 -9.04 -11.56
CA GLY A 171 -14.38 -9.08 -10.28
C GLY A 171 -14.84 -10.14 -9.29
N VAL A 172 -14.15 -10.16 -8.16
CA VAL A 172 -14.28 -11.14 -7.08
C VAL A 172 -14.78 -10.42 -5.83
N THR A 173 -15.67 -11.07 -5.08
CA THR A 173 -16.04 -10.62 -3.74
C THR A 173 -15.26 -11.43 -2.71
N LEU A 174 -14.42 -10.74 -1.92
CA LEU A 174 -13.76 -11.30 -0.74
C LEU A 174 -14.59 -10.99 0.49
N SER A 175 -15.01 -12.00 1.25
CA SER A 175 -15.84 -11.80 2.44
C SER A 175 -15.18 -12.37 3.68
N LEU A 176 -15.06 -11.55 4.74
CA LEU A 176 -14.84 -12.07 6.08
C LEU A 176 -16.15 -12.67 6.60
N LYS A 177 -16.12 -13.95 6.98
CA LYS A 177 -17.28 -14.67 7.53
C LYS A 177 -17.21 -14.79 9.04
N ALA A 178 -16.02 -15.07 9.58
CA ALA A 178 -15.81 -15.22 11.01
C ALA A 178 -14.32 -15.05 11.37
N VAL A 179 -14.08 -14.66 12.62
CA VAL A 179 -12.75 -14.69 13.25
C VAL A 179 -12.89 -15.32 14.62
N GLU A 180 -12.01 -16.26 14.94
CA GLU A 180 -11.81 -16.77 16.29
C GLU A 180 -10.40 -16.43 16.72
N GLY A 181 -10.23 -15.85 17.91
CA GLY A 181 -8.92 -15.46 18.43
C GLY A 181 -9.02 -14.67 19.74
N PRO A 182 -7.89 -14.39 20.40
CA PRO A 182 -7.85 -13.77 21.73
C PRO A 182 -8.10 -12.25 21.73
N GLY A 183 -8.05 -11.60 20.57
CA GLY A 183 -8.21 -10.15 20.44
C GLY A 183 -9.10 -9.74 19.27
N VAL A 184 -9.13 -8.44 19.01
CA VAL A 184 -9.79 -7.87 17.85
C VAL A 184 -8.86 -7.97 16.66
N MET A 185 -9.41 -8.38 15.52
CA MET A 185 -8.75 -8.32 14.23
C MET A 185 -9.48 -7.31 13.34
N THR A 186 -8.74 -6.36 12.78
CA THR A 186 -9.27 -5.42 11.79
C THR A 186 -8.38 -5.35 10.57
N THR A 187 -8.99 -5.24 9.39
CA THR A 187 -8.28 -4.97 8.13
C THR A 187 -8.75 -3.63 7.57
N TYR A 188 -7.80 -2.79 7.14
CA TYR A 188 -8.14 -1.48 6.56
C TYR A 188 -7.15 -1.04 5.48
N LEU A 189 -7.62 -0.19 4.58
CA LEU A 189 -6.80 0.51 3.60
C LEU A 189 -6.57 1.96 4.02
N GLN A 190 -5.44 2.51 3.62
CA GLN A 190 -5.17 3.93 3.80
C GLN A 190 -4.55 4.51 2.52
N SER A 191 -5.18 5.55 1.98
CA SER A 191 -4.70 6.24 0.78
C SER A 191 -3.59 7.23 1.15
N GLY A 192 -2.34 6.88 0.83
CA GLY A 192 -1.17 7.67 1.20
C GLY A 192 -1.00 7.79 2.73
N SER A 193 -0.11 8.68 3.16
CA SER A 193 0.22 8.82 4.59
C SER A 193 -0.77 9.66 5.40
N PHE A 194 -1.75 10.30 4.73
CA PHE A 194 -2.66 11.28 5.36
C PHE A 194 -4.14 11.03 5.06
N GLY A 195 -4.48 10.01 4.25
CA GLY A 195 -5.86 9.63 4.03
C GLY A 195 -6.47 9.03 5.29
N GLU A 196 -7.78 9.20 5.48
CA GLU A 196 -8.50 8.51 6.55
C GLU A 196 -8.47 6.99 6.33
N PRO A 197 -8.31 6.19 7.39
CA PRO A 197 -8.43 4.73 7.30
C PRO A 197 -9.81 4.29 6.82
N GLN A 198 -9.84 3.45 5.79
CA GLN A 198 -11.04 2.77 5.31
C GLN A 198 -11.07 1.35 5.88
N VAL A 199 -11.86 1.14 6.93
CA VAL A 199 -12.08 -0.19 7.51
C VAL A 199 -12.79 -1.09 6.49
N LEU A 200 -12.20 -2.26 6.25
CA LEU A 200 -12.74 -3.29 5.38
C LEU A 200 -13.41 -4.40 6.18
N TRP A 201 -12.69 -4.91 7.17
CA TRP A 201 -13.10 -6.03 8.00
C TRP A 201 -12.85 -5.73 9.48
N ASP A 202 -13.80 -6.14 10.32
CA ASP A 202 -13.76 -6.01 11.78
C ASP A 202 -14.31 -7.29 12.42
N SER A 203 -13.48 -8.00 13.19
CA SER A 203 -13.85 -9.27 13.82
C SER A 203 -15.02 -9.18 14.80
N ARG A 204 -15.37 -7.98 15.26
CA ARG A 204 -16.51 -7.74 16.16
C ARG A 204 -17.85 -7.71 15.43
N VAL A 205 -17.83 -7.56 14.11
CA VAL A 205 -19.02 -7.62 13.26
C VAL A 205 -19.21 -9.05 12.79
N HIS A 206 -20.29 -9.69 13.27
CA HIS A 206 -20.54 -11.12 13.03
C HIS A 206 -21.29 -11.42 11.73
N ASP A 207 -21.90 -10.41 11.10
CA ASP A 207 -22.45 -10.57 9.75
C ASP A 207 -21.31 -10.69 8.72
N PRO A 208 -21.48 -11.44 7.61
CA PRO A 208 -20.51 -11.46 6.54
C PRO A 208 -20.16 -10.05 6.02
N GLN A 209 -18.87 -9.76 5.89
CA GLN A 209 -18.36 -8.44 5.48
C GLN A 209 -17.73 -8.51 4.09
N PRO A 210 -18.48 -8.21 3.01
CA PRO A 210 -17.99 -8.31 1.64
C PRO A 210 -17.19 -7.09 1.18
N VAL A 211 -16.07 -7.35 0.53
CA VAL A 211 -15.22 -6.38 -0.19
C VAL A 211 -15.20 -6.79 -1.66
N TRP A 212 -15.58 -5.86 -2.54
CA TRP A 212 -15.49 -6.08 -3.98
C TRP A 212 -14.09 -5.72 -4.49
N VAL A 213 -13.49 -6.63 -5.24
CA VAL A 213 -12.17 -6.49 -5.88
C VAL A 213 -12.38 -6.65 -7.39
N ASP A 214 -12.03 -5.64 -8.16
CA ASP A 214 -12.09 -5.74 -9.63
C ASP A 214 -11.07 -6.78 -10.13
N VAL A 215 -11.38 -7.49 -11.22
CA VAL A 215 -10.43 -8.40 -11.86
C VAL A 215 -9.17 -7.66 -12.31
N ASN A 216 -8.02 -8.34 -12.34
CA ASN A 216 -6.72 -7.73 -12.61
C ASN A 216 -6.33 -6.67 -11.57
N THR A 217 -6.65 -6.91 -10.29
CA THR A 217 -6.26 -6.08 -9.15
C THR A 217 -5.30 -6.82 -8.24
N HIS A 218 -4.29 -6.10 -7.76
CA HIS A 218 -3.38 -6.48 -6.68
C HIS A 218 -3.36 -5.37 -5.63
N THR A 219 -3.57 -5.71 -4.36
CA THR A 219 -3.61 -4.73 -3.28
C THR A 219 -3.18 -5.34 -1.96
N HIS A 220 -2.31 -4.63 -1.23
CA HIS A 220 -2.02 -4.91 0.17
C HIS A 220 -2.86 -4.05 1.10
N ALA A 221 -3.06 -4.52 2.32
CA ALA A 221 -3.83 -3.83 3.36
C ALA A 221 -3.12 -3.90 4.70
N ASN A 222 -3.57 -3.09 5.65
CA ASN A 222 -3.13 -3.19 7.03
C ASN A 222 -3.99 -4.25 7.72
N TRP A 223 -3.35 -5.29 8.27
CA TRP A 223 -4.00 -6.29 9.11
C TRP A 223 -3.53 -6.09 10.55
N VAL A 224 -4.47 -5.82 11.46
CA VAL A 224 -4.17 -5.46 12.85
C VAL A 224 -4.75 -6.51 13.78
N PHE A 225 -3.95 -6.93 14.76
CA PHE A 225 -4.35 -7.83 15.84
C PHE A 225 -4.02 -7.20 17.19
N THR A 226 -5.00 -7.13 18.09
CA THR A 226 -4.83 -6.44 19.38
C THR A 226 -4.26 -7.31 20.50
N ALA A 227 -4.12 -8.62 20.28
CA ALA A 227 -3.57 -9.55 21.26
C ALA A 227 -2.76 -10.67 20.57
N PRO A 228 -1.70 -11.20 21.21
CA PRO A 228 -0.99 -12.36 20.70
C PRO A 228 -1.80 -13.64 20.91
N GLY A 229 -1.54 -14.65 20.08
CA GLY A 229 -2.19 -15.96 20.10
C GLY A 229 -2.63 -16.43 18.72
N VAL A 230 -3.34 -17.55 18.69
CA VAL A 230 -3.83 -18.15 17.43
C VAL A 230 -5.11 -17.45 16.99
N TYR A 231 -5.15 -17.05 15.71
CA TYR A 231 -6.37 -16.59 15.06
C TYR A 231 -6.76 -17.51 13.90
N LEU A 232 -8.04 -17.87 13.85
CA LEU A 232 -8.67 -18.59 12.74
C LEU A 232 -9.60 -17.62 12.01
N VAL A 233 -9.24 -17.26 10.77
CA VAL A 233 -9.95 -16.26 9.97
C VAL A 233 -10.62 -16.97 8.79
N GLU A 234 -11.95 -16.97 8.76
CA GLU A 234 -12.74 -17.60 7.70
C GLU A 234 -13.05 -16.59 6.61
N LEU A 235 -12.45 -16.80 5.44
CA LEU A 235 -12.58 -15.94 4.27
C LEU A 235 -13.21 -16.71 3.12
N THR A 236 -14.10 -16.04 2.38
CA THR A 236 -14.70 -16.56 1.14
C THR A 236 -14.26 -15.71 -0.03
N ALA A 237 -13.86 -16.36 -1.13
CA ALA A 237 -13.72 -15.73 -2.44
C ALA A 237 -14.80 -16.26 -3.37
N GLU A 238 -15.66 -15.39 -3.87
CA GLU A 238 -16.77 -15.73 -4.77
C GLU A 238 -16.81 -14.81 -5.99
N ALA A 239 -17.25 -15.33 -7.13
CA ALA A 239 -17.32 -14.61 -8.38
C ALA A 239 -18.43 -15.13 -9.28
N ASP A 240 -19.00 -14.23 -10.08
CA ASP A 240 -19.82 -14.61 -11.23
C ASP A 240 -18.88 -14.76 -12.43
N LEU A 241 -19.06 -15.82 -13.23
CA LEU A 241 -18.25 -16.10 -14.40
C LEU A 241 -18.90 -15.56 -15.68
N ILE A 242 -18.10 -15.36 -16.73
CA ILE A 242 -18.55 -14.85 -18.04
C ILE A 242 -19.62 -15.77 -18.68
N ASP A 243 -19.58 -17.07 -18.37
CA ASP A 243 -20.57 -18.05 -18.83
C ASP A 243 -21.91 -18.00 -18.06
N GLY A 244 -22.00 -17.14 -17.04
CA GLY A 244 -23.18 -16.94 -16.19
C GLY A 244 -23.26 -17.87 -14.99
N SER A 245 -22.29 -18.76 -14.78
CA SER A 245 -22.20 -19.58 -13.57
C SER A 245 -21.63 -18.78 -12.37
N HIS A 246 -21.79 -19.32 -11.17
CA HIS A 246 -21.28 -18.72 -9.93
C HIS A 246 -20.32 -19.70 -9.25
N VAL A 247 -19.18 -19.20 -8.81
CA VAL A 247 -18.16 -19.97 -8.09
C VAL A 247 -17.89 -19.34 -6.74
N SER A 248 -17.57 -20.17 -5.76
CA SER A 248 -17.27 -19.75 -4.40
C SER A 248 -16.38 -20.78 -3.73
N ASP A 249 -15.38 -20.32 -2.99
CA ASP A 249 -14.59 -21.16 -2.10
C ASP A 249 -14.37 -20.44 -0.78
N THR A 250 -14.49 -21.17 0.33
CA THR A 250 -14.32 -20.65 1.68
C THR A 250 -13.22 -21.40 2.38
N GLN A 251 -12.21 -20.67 2.85
CA GLN A 251 -11.06 -21.23 3.54
C GLN A 251 -10.86 -20.59 4.89
N ARG A 252 -10.13 -21.31 5.73
CA ARG A 252 -9.68 -20.84 7.04
C ARG A 252 -8.21 -20.52 6.98
N VAL A 253 -7.89 -19.24 7.01
CA VAL A 253 -6.53 -18.74 7.16
C VAL A 253 -6.15 -18.81 8.64
N ARG A 254 -4.97 -19.34 8.91
CA ARG A 254 -4.41 -19.47 10.26
C ARG A 254 -3.33 -18.44 10.49
N PHE A 255 -3.44 -17.73 11.61
CA PHE A 255 -2.41 -16.82 12.07
C PHE A 255 -1.86 -17.28 13.41
N ALA A 256 -0.54 -17.22 13.56
CA ALA A 256 0.11 -17.19 14.86
C ALA A 256 0.56 -15.73 15.09
N VAL A 257 0.01 -15.05 16.11
CA VAL A 257 0.31 -13.64 16.37
C VAL A 257 1.18 -13.51 17.61
N GLY A 258 2.31 -12.83 17.50
CA GLY A 258 3.33 -12.72 18.52
C GLY A 258 4.41 -13.80 18.40
N THR A 259 5.66 -13.42 18.66
CA THR A 259 6.82 -14.33 18.51
C THR A 259 6.72 -15.55 19.44
N ALA A 260 6.05 -15.39 20.59
CA ALA A 260 5.86 -16.48 21.56
C ALA A 260 4.74 -17.47 21.18
N THR A 261 3.89 -17.16 20.20
CA THR A 261 2.82 -18.06 19.75
C THR A 261 3.40 -19.09 18.78
N ALA A 262 3.36 -20.37 19.16
CA ALA A 262 3.92 -21.44 18.36
C ALA A 262 3.06 -21.73 17.11
N PRO A 263 3.63 -21.75 15.89
CA PRO A 263 2.88 -22.09 14.68
C PRO A 263 2.22 -23.48 14.72
N SER A 264 2.80 -24.44 15.46
CA SER A 264 2.19 -25.76 15.68
C SER A 264 0.84 -25.69 16.40
N GLU A 265 0.63 -24.72 17.29
CA GLU A 265 -0.68 -24.49 17.92
C GLU A 265 -1.70 -24.00 16.89
N ALA A 266 -1.28 -23.16 15.94
CA ALA A 266 -2.14 -22.69 14.85
C ALA A 266 -2.52 -23.83 13.88
N PHE A 267 -1.58 -24.72 13.56
CA PHE A 267 -1.88 -25.92 12.76
C PHE A 267 -2.88 -26.86 13.47
N ALA A 268 -2.71 -27.05 14.78
CA ALA A 268 -3.60 -27.90 15.58
C ALA A 268 -4.97 -27.28 15.88
N ALA A 269 -5.13 -25.97 15.74
CA ALA A 269 -6.34 -25.27 16.10
C ALA A 269 -7.53 -25.66 15.19
N THR A 270 -8.65 -25.96 15.83
CA THR A 270 -9.93 -26.27 15.20
C THR A 270 -11.03 -25.41 15.78
N ARG A 271 -12.10 -25.19 15.00
CA ARG A 271 -13.22 -24.33 15.39
C ARG A 271 -13.81 -24.78 16.73
N GLY A 272 -13.91 -23.86 17.70
CA GLY A 272 -14.52 -24.13 19.01
C GLY A 272 -13.60 -24.61 20.14
N VAL A 273 -12.28 -24.72 19.91
CA VAL A 273 -11.29 -24.82 21.00
C VAL A 273 -10.63 -23.47 21.16
N ALA A 274 -11.20 -22.62 22.03
CA ALA A 274 -10.56 -21.37 22.42
C ALA A 274 -9.16 -21.67 22.98
N SER A 275 -8.13 -21.13 22.33
CA SER A 275 -6.77 -21.12 22.86
C SER A 275 -6.80 -20.48 24.24
N VAL A 276 -6.46 -21.26 25.27
CA VAL A 276 -6.32 -20.77 26.64
C VAL A 276 -5.07 -19.91 26.66
N ALA A 277 -5.24 -18.58 26.65
CA ALA A 277 -4.16 -17.67 26.96
C ALA A 277 -3.62 -18.01 28.37
N PRO A 278 -2.30 -18.07 28.59
CA PRO A 278 -1.76 -18.15 29.94
C PRO A 278 -2.17 -16.89 30.72
N ASP A 279 -2.67 -17.11 31.94
CA ASP A 279 -3.23 -16.09 32.84
C ASP A 279 -2.45 -14.76 32.80
N ALA A 280 -3.11 -13.73 32.28
CA ALA A 280 -2.69 -12.36 32.50
C ALA A 280 -2.93 -12.00 33.98
N PRO A 281 -1.94 -11.54 34.75
CA PRO A 281 -2.17 -11.11 36.11
C PRO A 281 -3.09 -9.88 36.12
N ALA A 282 -4.04 -9.92 37.05
CA ALA A 282 -5.06 -8.91 37.29
C ALA A 282 -4.52 -7.47 37.33
N ALA A 283 -5.34 -6.57 36.79
CA ALA A 283 -5.14 -5.13 36.77
C ALA A 283 -4.61 -4.57 38.10
N ALA A 284 -3.45 -3.92 38.05
CA ALA A 284 -3.00 -3.03 39.10
C ALA A 284 -3.59 -1.63 38.86
N GLU A 285 -4.14 -1.03 39.91
CA GLU A 285 -4.73 0.32 39.91
C GLU A 285 -3.73 1.41 39.47
N PRO A 286 -4.22 2.54 38.90
CA PRO A 286 -3.35 3.54 38.32
C PRO A 286 -2.61 4.34 39.41
N VAL A 287 -1.27 4.27 39.39
CA VAL A 287 -0.41 5.19 40.12
C VAL A 287 -0.27 6.47 39.29
N VAL A 288 -0.77 7.58 39.83
CA VAL A 288 -0.59 8.92 39.26
C VAL A 288 0.88 9.34 39.45
N VAL A 289 1.60 9.52 38.34
CA VAL A 289 2.97 10.09 38.33
C VAL A 289 2.90 11.52 37.79
N PRO A 290 3.48 12.53 38.46
CA PRO A 290 3.43 13.90 37.98
C PRO A 290 4.33 14.12 36.75
N ALA A 291 3.87 14.99 35.85
CA ALA A 291 4.52 15.31 34.58
C ALA A 291 5.95 15.86 34.75
N ALA A 292 6.89 15.30 33.99
CA ALA A 292 8.24 15.82 33.84
C ALA A 292 8.27 17.01 32.83
N PRO A 293 9.17 17.98 32.99
CA PRO A 293 9.22 19.14 32.09
C PRO A 293 9.76 18.77 30.69
N ALA A 294 9.21 19.44 29.67
CA ALA A 294 9.51 19.22 28.27
C ALA A 294 10.99 19.49 27.91
N SER A 295 11.60 18.56 27.16
CA SER A 295 12.96 18.68 26.63
C SER A 295 13.07 19.78 25.56
N PRO A 296 14.16 20.57 25.52
CA PRO A 296 14.35 21.71 24.61
C PRO A 296 14.62 21.32 23.14
N LEU A 297 14.47 20.04 22.76
CA LEU A 297 14.67 19.57 21.38
C LEU A 297 13.49 19.91 20.45
N VAL A 298 12.29 20.14 21.02
CA VAL A 298 11.08 20.51 20.25
C VAL A 298 11.18 21.90 19.58
N PRO A 299 11.60 22.99 20.25
CA PRO A 299 11.74 24.29 19.57
C PRO A 299 12.85 24.30 18.51
N ILE A 300 13.89 23.46 18.64
CA ILE A 300 14.98 23.38 17.65
C ILE A 300 14.48 22.77 16.34
N LEU A 301 13.63 21.73 16.41
CA LEU A 301 13.04 21.09 15.22
C LEU A 301 12.02 22.02 14.53
N VAL A 302 11.23 22.77 15.31
CA VAL A 302 10.28 23.76 14.77
C VAL A 302 10.99 24.92 14.06
N VAL A 303 12.11 25.42 14.61
CA VAL A 303 12.92 26.46 13.96
C VAL A 303 13.57 25.93 12.68
N ALA A 304 14.05 24.69 12.66
CA ALA A 304 14.61 24.08 11.45
C ALA A 304 13.56 23.95 10.33
N ILE A 305 12.35 23.52 10.65
CA ILE A 305 11.23 23.41 9.70
C ILE A 305 10.81 24.80 9.19
N ALA A 306 10.78 25.82 10.05
CA ALA A 306 10.45 27.19 9.66
C ALA A 306 11.49 27.81 8.72
N VAL A 307 12.79 27.52 8.90
CA VAL A 307 13.86 27.98 8.02
C VAL A 307 13.76 27.35 6.63
N VAL A 308 13.45 26.04 6.57
CA VAL A 308 13.25 25.34 5.29
C VAL A 308 12.01 25.88 4.56
N ALA A 309 10.91 26.11 5.26
CA ALA A 309 9.70 26.70 4.68
C ALA A 309 9.95 28.12 4.16
N ALA A 310 10.69 28.95 4.90
CA ALA A 310 11.03 30.31 4.47
C ALA A 310 11.95 30.32 3.23
N ALA A 311 12.88 29.37 3.13
CA ALA A 311 13.73 29.22 1.95
C ALA A 311 12.92 28.84 0.70
N ILE A 312 11.94 27.95 0.84
CA ILE A 312 11.04 27.54 -0.26
C ILE A 312 10.19 28.73 -0.74
N VAL A 313 9.64 29.52 0.18
CA VAL A 313 8.85 30.71 -0.15
C VAL A 313 9.71 31.78 -0.83
N ALA A 314 10.95 31.99 -0.38
CA ALA A 314 11.88 32.93 -1.01
C ALA A 314 12.24 32.52 -2.45
N VAL A 315 12.49 31.22 -2.69
CA VAL A 315 12.74 30.69 -4.03
C VAL A 315 11.51 30.87 -4.93
N ALA A 316 10.31 30.57 -4.43
CA ALA A 316 9.06 30.77 -5.17
C ALA A 316 8.81 32.25 -5.50
N ALA A 317 9.09 33.16 -4.57
CA ALA A 317 8.96 34.60 -4.79
C ALA A 317 9.95 35.13 -5.85
N VAL A 318 11.20 34.65 -5.84
CA VAL A 318 12.21 35.02 -6.85
C VAL A 318 11.79 34.53 -8.24
N ILE A 319 11.24 33.33 -8.35
CA ILE A 319 10.71 32.78 -9.63
C ILE A 319 9.49 33.60 -10.10
N GLY A 320 8.58 33.96 -9.18
CA GLY A 320 7.43 34.81 -9.45
C GLY A 320 7.79 36.22 -9.95
N VAL A 321 8.76 36.88 -9.32
CA VAL A 321 9.19 38.23 -9.72
C VAL A 321 9.89 38.20 -11.09
N ARG A 322 10.68 37.15 -11.39
CA ARG A 322 11.35 37.01 -12.69
C ARG A 322 10.37 36.74 -13.83
N SER A 323 9.34 35.92 -13.60
CA SER A 323 8.29 35.64 -14.59
C SER A 323 7.40 36.87 -14.86
N ALA A 324 7.09 37.67 -13.83
CA ALA A 324 6.33 38.91 -13.99
C ALA A 324 7.09 39.99 -14.78
N ARG A 325 8.42 40.09 -14.59
CA ARG A 325 9.27 41.00 -15.38
C ARG A 325 9.42 40.56 -16.83
N ALA A 326 9.50 39.25 -17.09
CA ALA A 326 9.55 38.71 -18.45
C ALA A 326 8.25 38.99 -19.23
N LYS A 327 7.07 38.84 -18.60
CA LYS A 327 5.78 39.14 -19.22
C LYS A 327 5.62 40.62 -19.57
N ARG A 328 6.09 41.54 -18.72
CA ARG A 328 6.06 42.99 -18.99
C ARG A 328 7.00 43.43 -20.12
N ALA A 329 8.11 42.71 -20.33
CA ALA A 329 9.06 43.01 -21.41
C ALA A 329 8.60 42.52 -22.79
N VAL A 330 7.71 41.53 -22.85
CA VAL A 330 7.10 41.03 -24.10
C VAL A 330 5.96 41.95 -24.55
N LEU A 331 5.15 42.44 -23.61
CA LEU A 331 4.04 43.36 -23.90
C LEU A 331 4.47 44.75 -24.38
N SER A 332 5.73 45.15 -24.15
CA SER A 332 6.27 46.42 -24.64
C SER A 332 6.93 46.34 -26.02
N ARG A 333 7.02 45.14 -26.64
CA ARG A 333 7.69 44.94 -27.94
C ARG A 333 6.76 44.79 -29.16
N HIS A 334 5.44 44.73 -28.97
CA HIS A 334 4.47 44.70 -30.08
C HIS A 334 3.25 45.58 -29.77
N PRO A 335 3.30 46.90 -30.04
CA PRO A 335 2.11 47.75 -29.94
C PRO A 335 1.14 47.60 -31.12
N ASP A 336 1.57 47.06 -32.27
CA ASP A 336 0.78 47.11 -33.51
C ASP A 336 0.52 45.72 -34.10
N ALA A 337 -0.48 45.02 -33.57
CA ALA A 337 -1.06 43.84 -34.23
C ALA A 337 -2.56 43.70 -33.91
N VAL A 338 -3.31 44.80 -33.98
CA VAL A 338 -4.77 44.76 -34.10
C VAL A 338 -5.17 45.85 -35.10
N THR A 339 -5.29 45.50 -36.37
CA THR A 339 -6.25 46.05 -37.35
C THR A 339 -5.95 45.53 -38.75
N ALA A 340 -6.77 44.60 -39.22
CA ALA A 340 -7.08 44.46 -40.65
C ALA A 340 -8.48 43.84 -40.76
N GLU A 341 -9.43 44.67 -41.20
CA GLU A 341 -10.83 44.37 -41.52
C GLU A 341 -10.99 43.38 -42.70
N PRO A 342 -12.19 42.78 -42.86
CA PRO A 342 -12.52 41.94 -44.00
C PRO A 342 -13.13 42.77 -45.13
N ARG A 343 -12.80 42.47 -46.40
CA ARG A 343 -13.68 42.84 -47.53
C ARG A 343 -13.66 41.84 -48.69
N ALA A 344 -14.90 41.45 -49.00
CA ALA A 344 -15.51 40.99 -50.25
C ALA A 344 -14.95 39.74 -50.94
#